data_AF-A0A356ITL7-F1
#
_entry.id   AF-A0A356ITL7-F1
#
_cell.length_a   1.000
_cell.length_b   1.000
_cell.length_c   1.000
_cell.angle_alpha   90.00
_cell.angle_beta   90.00
_cell.angle_gamma   90.00
#
_symmetry.space_group_name_H-M   'P 1'
#
loop_
_entity.id
_entity.type
_entity.pdbx_description
1 polymer ?
#
loop_
_entity_poly.entity_id
_entity_poly.type
_entity_poly.pdbx_seq_one_letter_code
_entity_poly.pdbx_strand_id
1 'polypeptide(L)'
;LWPRTAIATAAVQNHLGGDATVKLSRLPTIMADAAYEIFKRPSAECSGNFFIDDEVMAEAGVTDLRHYQVDTSLEINQLIPDFFIDQ
;
A
#
# COMPACT_ATOMS: atom_id res chain seq x y z
N LEU A 1 -2.31 -5.09 -8.98
CA LEU A 1 -2.17 -4.12 -7.87
C LEU A 1 -1.78 -4.90 -6.63
N TRP A 2 -0.63 -4.57 -6.06
CA TRP A 2 -0.05 -5.20 -4.88
C TRP A 2 0.48 -4.11 -3.95
N PRO A 3 0.41 -4.25 -2.62
CA PRO A 3 0.91 -3.24 -1.73
C PRO A 3 2.44 -3.35 -1.58
N ARG A 4 3.15 -2.22 -1.47
CA ARG A 4 4.59 -2.25 -1.15
C ARG A 4 4.87 -2.74 0.27
N THR A 5 3.96 -2.44 1.19
CA THR A 5 4.10 -2.73 2.62
C THR A 5 2.89 -3.48 3.16
N ALA A 6 3.03 -4.17 4.29
CA ALA A 6 1.92 -4.79 4.98
C ALA A 6 0.73 -3.83 5.17
N ILE A 7 -0.50 -4.36 5.04
CA ILE A 7 -1.75 -3.61 5.16
C ILE A 7 -2.49 -4.02 6.43
N ALA A 8 -2.85 -3.04 7.25
CA ALA A 8 -3.54 -3.21 8.53
C ALA A 8 -4.99 -3.71 8.34
N THR A 9 -5.13 -5.01 8.10
CA THR A 9 -6.42 -5.71 8.02
C THR A 9 -6.59 -6.63 9.23
N ALA A 10 -7.84 -7.02 9.52
CA ALA A 10 -8.13 -8.01 10.57
C ALA A 10 -7.40 -9.35 10.33
N ALA A 11 -7.20 -9.74 9.06
CA ALA A 11 -6.45 -10.95 8.74
C ALA A 11 -4.97 -10.83 9.12
N VAL A 12 -4.35 -9.67 8.87
CA VAL A 12 -2.96 -9.39 9.27
C VAL A 12 -2.82 -9.35 10.78
N GLN A 13 -3.77 -8.71 11.48
CA GLN A 13 -3.80 -8.70 12.94
C GLN A 13 -3.92 -10.12 13.50
N ASN A 14 -4.86 -10.93 13.00
CA ASN A 14 -5.16 -12.23 13.59
C ASN A 14 -4.15 -13.32 13.24
N HIS A 15 -3.47 -13.24 12.09
CA HIS A 15 -2.65 -14.36 11.57
C HIS A 15 -1.18 -14.04 11.30
N LEU A 16 -0.77 -12.77 11.18
CA LEU A 16 0.57 -12.41 10.69
C LEU A 16 1.46 -11.67 11.72
N GLY A 17 0.95 -11.38 12.92
CA GLY A 17 1.80 -10.88 14.03
C GLY A 17 1.14 -9.88 14.97
N GLY A 18 -0.20 -9.79 14.99
CA GLY A 18 -0.92 -9.00 15.98
C GLY A 18 -0.71 -7.50 15.86
N ASP A 19 -0.90 -6.79 16.97
CA ASP A 19 -0.87 -5.33 17.02
C ASP A 19 0.50 -4.74 16.63
N ALA A 20 1.58 -5.49 16.84
CA ALA A 20 2.93 -5.07 16.43
C ALA A 20 3.04 -4.95 14.91
N THR A 21 2.56 -5.96 14.16
CA THR A 21 2.54 -5.92 12.69
C THR A 21 1.60 -4.83 12.18
N VAL A 22 0.43 -4.66 12.80
CA VAL A 22 -0.53 -3.61 12.45
C VAL A 22 0.10 -2.22 12.59
N LYS A 23 0.85 -1.97 13.65
CA LYS A 23 1.53 -0.68 13.87
C LYS A 23 2.56 -0.34 12.80
N LEU A 24 3.23 -1.36 12.25
CA LEU A 24 4.25 -1.22 11.20
C LEU A 24 3.66 -1.35 9.78
N SER A 25 2.33 -1.23 9.64
CA SER A 25 1.60 -1.37 8.38
C SER A 25 1.02 -0.03 7.89
N ARG A 26 0.59 -0.02 6.62
CA ARG A 26 -0.28 1.02 6.08
C ARG A 26 -1.76 0.68 6.26
N LEU A 27 -2.60 1.70 6.23
CA LEU A 27 -4.05 1.61 6.23
C LEU A 27 -4.54 1.05 4.88
N PRO A 28 -5.65 0.28 4.87
CA PRO A 28 -6.23 -0.25 3.63
C PRO A 28 -6.61 0.81 2.58
N THR A 29 -6.76 2.07 2.99
CA THR A 29 -7.13 3.18 2.11
C THR A 29 -6.09 3.45 1.01
N ILE A 30 -4.80 3.13 1.19
CA ILE A 30 -3.82 3.28 0.10
C ILE A 30 -4.12 2.37 -1.08
N MET A 31 -4.52 1.12 -0.80
CA MET A 31 -4.91 0.17 -1.85
C MET A 31 -6.21 0.59 -2.53
N ALA A 32 -7.14 1.17 -1.77
CA ALA A 32 -8.39 1.68 -2.31
C ALA A 32 -8.14 2.87 -3.27
N ASP A 33 -7.30 3.83 -2.86
CA ASP A 33 -6.99 5.01 -3.67
C ASP A 33 -6.15 4.63 -4.90
N ALA A 34 -5.17 3.73 -4.77
CA ALA A 34 -4.42 3.22 -5.90
C ALA A 34 -5.32 2.49 -6.91
N ALA A 35 -6.27 1.67 -6.44
CA ALA A 35 -7.26 1.03 -7.31
C ALA A 35 -8.14 2.07 -8.01
N TYR A 36 -8.58 3.11 -7.29
CA TYR A 36 -9.35 4.21 -7.86
C TYR A 36 -8.60 4.95 -8.97
N GLU A 37 -7.31 5.23 -8.76
CA GLU A 37 -6.44 5.84 -9.79
C GLU A 37 -6.30 4.95 -11.04
N ILE A 38 -6.18 3.63 -10.87
CA ILE A 38 -6.17 2.69 -12.00
C ILE A 38 -7.50 2.73 -12.76
N PHE A 39 -8.63 2.74 -12.05
CA PHE A 39 -9.96 2.72 -12.68
C PHE A 39 -10.30 3.98 -13.48
N LYS A 40 -9.64 5.12 -13.20
CA LYS A 40 -9.78 6.33 -14.01
C LYS A 40 -9.07 6.24 -15.37
N ARG A 41 -8.15 5.29 -15.55
CA ARG A 41 -7.37 5.15 -16.79
C ARG A 41 -8.20 4.48 -17.88
N PRO A 42 -8.05 4.86 -19.16
CA PRO A 42 -8.72 4.17 -20.27
C PRO A 42 -8.35 2.69 -20.31
N SER A 43 -9.34 1.80 -20.28
CA SER A 43 -9.10 0.35 -20.20
C SER A 43 -8.39 -0.24 -21.42
N ALA A 44 -8.50 0.41 -22.58
CA ALA A 44 -7.83 0.01 -23.81
C ALA A 44 -6.31 0.25 -23.76
N GLU A 45 -5.86 1.17 -22.91
CA GLU A 45 -4.45 1.58 -22.79
C GLU A 45 -3.82 1.05 -21.49
N CYS A 46 -4.64 0.72 -20.49
CA CYS A 46 -4.20 0.30 -19.16
C CYS A 46 -4.66 -1.13 -18.84
N SER A 47 -3.96 -2.12 -19.42
CA SER A 47 -4.19 -3.55 -19.19
C SER A 47 -2.87 -4.32 -19.15
N GLY A 48 -2.83 -5.47 -18.46
CA GLY A 48 -1.64 -6.34 -18.37
C GLY A 48 -0.55 -5.87 -17.41
N ASN A 49 -0.83 -4.89 -16.53
CA ASN A 49 0.15 -4.29 -15.62
C ASN A 49 0.14 -4.94 -14.23
N PHE A 50 1.33 -5.07 -13.63
CA PHE A 50 1.53 -5.48 -12.23
C PHE A 50 1.82 -4.25 -11.36
N PHE A 51 0.78 -3.50 -11.04
CA PHE A 51 0.93 -2.25 -10.28
C PHE A 51 1.35 -2.48 -8.82
N ILE A 52 2.20 -1.59 -8.30
CA ILE A 52 2.45 -1.38 -6.88
C ILE A 52 1.72 -0.11 -6.42
N ASP A 53 1.09 -0.16 -5.24
CA ASP A 53 0.24 0.91 -4.71
C ASP A 53 0.92 2.29 -4.70
N ASP A 54 2.12 2.40 -4.14
CA ASP A 54 2.82 3.69 -4.06
C ASP A 54 3.33 4.22 -5.40
N GLU A 55 3.70 3.35 -6.34
CA GLU A 55 4.05 3.74 -7.71
C GLU A 55 2.83 4.34 -8.42
N VAL A 56 1.66 3.71 -8.26
CA VAL A 56 0.40 4.25 -8.81
C VAL A 56 0.06 5.60 -8.19
N MET A 57 0.22 5.76 -6.88
CA MET A 57 -0.01 7.04 -6.21
C MET A 57 0.98 8.11 -6.66
N ALA A 58 2.26 7.75 -6.85
CA ALA A 58 3.27 8.66 -7.36
C ALA A 58 2.96 9.12 -8.79
N GLU A 59 2.52 8.22 -9.68
CA GLU A 59 2.04 8.56 -11.03
C GLU A 59 0.83 9.51 -10.99
N ALA A 60 -0.03 9.39 -9.96
CA ALA A 60 -1.14 10.30 -9.72
C ALA A 60 -0.73 11.63 -9.03
N GLY A 61 0.56 11.83 -8.77
CA GLY A 61 1.11 13.04 -8.15
C GLY A 61 1.10 13.06 -6.63
N VAL A 62 0.77 11.94 -5.98
CA VAL A 62 0.76 11.80 -4.51
C VAL A 62 2.02 11.06 -4.06
N THR A 63 2.98 11.80 -3.51
CA THR A 63 4.27 11.24 -3.05
C THR A 63 4.41 11.22 -1.54
N ASP A 64 3.69 12.09 -0.82
CA ASP A 64 3.57 11.99 0.63
C ASP A 64 2.50 10.95 0.97
N LEU A 65 2.96 9.79 1.45
CA LEU A 65 2.11 8.66 1.83
C LEU A 65 1.99 8.52 3.35
N ARG A 66 2.44 9.51 4.13
CA ARG A 66 2.49 9.41 5.59
C ARG A 66 1.10 9.25 6.20
N HIS A 67 0.05 9.85 5.63
CA HIS A 67 -1.32 9.68 6.11
C HIS A 67 -1.90 8.28 5.91
N TYR A 68 -1.27 7.45 5.09
CA TYR A 68 -1.62 6.04 4.97
C TYR A 68 -0.93 5.17 6.03
N GLN A 69 -0.05 5.68 6.88
CA GLN A 69 0.60 4.87 7.92
C GLN A 69 -0.32 4.72 9.14
N VAL A 70 -0.31 3.54 9.77
CA VAL A 70 -1.00 3.35 11.06
C VAL A 70 -0.33 4.19 12.15
N ASP A 71 1.01 4.20 12.20
CA ASP A 71 1.79 5.10 13.06
C ASP A 71 2.56 6.10 12.19
N THR A 72 2.05 7.33 12.12
CA THR A 72 2.64 8.41 11.30
C THR A 72 3.97 8.93 11.84
N SER A 73 4.39 8.52 13.04
CA SER A 73 5.70 8.87 13.61
C SER A 73 6.84 8.02 13.08
N LEU A 74 6.53 6.93 12.38
CA LEU A 74 7.53 6.06 11.76
C LEU A 74 8.05 6.64 10.44
N GLU A 75 9.28 6.27 10.12
CA GLU A 75 9.87 6.44 8.80
C GLU A 75 9.45 5.29 7.88
N ILE A 76 9.36 5.56 6.56
CA ILE A 76 8.83 4.59 5.59
C ILE A 76 9.65 3.27 5.59
N ASN A 77 10.96 3.34 5.79
CA ASN A 77 11.84 2.17 5.85
C ASN A 77 11.69 1.33 7.12
N GLN A 78 10.87 1.76 8.08
CA GLN A 78 10.53 1.00 9.28
C GLN A 78 9.25 0.18 9.11
N LEU A 79 8.49 0.41 8.02
CA LEU A 79 7.31 -0.37 7.69
C LEU A 79 7.72 -1.75 7.19
N ILE A 80 6.86 -2.74 7.42
CA ILE A 80 7.11 -4.12 6.98
C ILE A 80 6.88 -4.19 5.46
N PRO A 81 7.89 -4.54 4.64
CA PRO A 81 7.68 -4.80 3.21
C PRO A 81 6.68 -5.95 3.04
N ASP A 82 5.79 -5.85 2.05
CA ASP A 82 4.91 -6.97 1.75
C ASP A 82 5.69 -8.11 1.07
N PHE A 83 5.09 -9.29 1.06
CA PHE A 83 5.66 -10.43 0.36
C PHE A 83 5.82 -10.14 -1.14
N PHE A 84 6.82 -10.77 -1.75
CA PHE A 84 7.09 -10.75 -3.18
C PHE A 84 7.60 -9.41 -3.76
N ILE A 85 8.01 -8.48 -2.89
CA ILE A 85 8.67 -7.23 -3.26
C ILE A 85 10.13 -7.27 -2.77
N ASP A 86 11.06 -6.91 -3.64
CA ASP A 86 12.48 -6.77 -3.28
C ASP A 86 12.69 -5.53 -2.39
N GLN A 87 13.69 -5.58 -1.50
CA GLN A 87 14.04 -4.48 -0.59
C GLN A 87 14.86 -3.38 -1.26
#